data_AF-A0A4Y2A5N9-F1
#
_entry.id   AF-A0A4Y2A5N9-F1
#
_cell.length_a   1.000
_cell.length_b   1.000
_cell.length_c   1.000
_cell.angle_alpha   90.00
_cell.angle_beta   90.00
_cell.angle_gamma   90.00
#
_symmetry.space_group_name_H-M   'P 1'
#
loop_
_entity.id
_entity.type
_entity.pdbx_description
1 polymer ?
#
loop_
_entity_poly.entity_id
_entity_poly.type
_entity_poly.pdbx_seq_one_letter_code
_entity_poly.pdbx_strand_id
1 'polypeptide(L)'
;MSSRSNHRAAESQAGLFDLEYSYRLKNGCKKDVIDWYMKMNLIAKEYVCPICGEKMVLPERDGSDGYSWVCRKYGLNAHYVRKTVRKGSWFDESKLSISEILILTYLWVKKTNE
;
A
#
# COMPACT_ATOMS: atom_id res chain seq x y z
N MET A 1 -29.01 -5.06 0.96
CA MET A 1 -28.79 -4.44 -0.37
C MET A 1 -27.74 -3.32 -0.32
N SER A 2 -26.51 -3.61 0.14
CA SER A 2 -25.50 -2.56 0.43
C SER A 2 -24.11 -2.81 -0.19
N SER A 3 -23.79 -4.03 -0.63
CA SER A 3 -22.49 -4.31 -1.27
C SER A 3 -22.40 -3.78 -2.71
N ARG A 4 -23.51 -3.83 -3.45
CA ARG A 4 -23.54 -3.55 -4.90
C ARG A 4 -23.38 -2.05 -5.23
N SER A 5 -23.89 -1.17 -4.38
CA SER A 5 -23.71 0.29 -4.49
C SER A 5 -22.28 0.71 -4.17
N ASN A 6 -21.66 0.08 -3.17
CA ASN A 6 -20.25 0.30 -2.83
C ASN A 6 -19.33 -0.21 -3.94
N HIS A 7 -19.67 -1.34 -4.56
CA HIS A 7 -18.94 -1.89 -5.72
C HIS A 7 -19.01 -0.95 -6.93
N ARG A 8 -20.20 -0.42 -7.26
CA ARG A 8 -20.36 0.56 -8.36
C ARG A 8 -19.64 1.88 -8.11
N ALA A 9 -19.61 2.37 -6.86
CA ALA A 9 -18.85 3.57 -6.52
C ALA A 9 -17.34 3.34 -6.68
N ALA A 10 -16.83 2.18 -6.24
CA ALA A 10 -15.44 1.78 -6.45
C ALA A 10 -15.11 1.59 -7.95
N GLU A 11 -16.01 0.99 -8.75
CA GLU A 11 -15.89 0.87 -10.21
C GLU A 11 -15.91 2.23 -10.90
N SER A 12 -16.74 3.18 -10.45
CA SER A 12 -16.77 4.55 -11.00
C SER A 12 -15.50 5.35 -10.69
N GLN A 13 -14.83 5.07 -9.57
CA GLN A 13 -13.49 5.58 -9.28
C GLN A 13 -12.39 4.84 -10.05
N ALA A 14 -12.58 3.55 -10.36
CA ALA A 14 -11.64 2.75 -11.15
C ALA A 14 -11.55 3.22 -12.61
N GLY A 15 -12.58 3.90 -13.13
CA GLY A 15 -12.51 4.63 -14.41
C GLY A 15 -11.46 5.75 -14.44
N LEU A 16 -10.89 6.13 -13.29
CA LEU A 16 -9.83 7.13 -13.14
C LEU A 16 -8.42 6.52 -13.07
N PHE A 17 -8.30 5.19 -13.02
CA PHE A 17 -7.02 4.49 -12.82
C PHE A 17 -6.51 3.88 -14.12
N ASP A 18 -6.08 4.76 -15.03
CA ASP A 18 -5.43 4.34 -16.28
C ASP A 18 -3.92 4.11 -16.10
N LEU A 19 -3.28 3.67 -17.19
CA LEU A 19 -1.85 3.39 -17.21
C LEU A 19 -1.02 4.65 -16.94
N GLU A 20 -1.43 5.79 -17.50
CA GLU A 20 -0.73 7.08 -17.32
C GLU A 20 -0.75 7.49 -15.85
N TYR A 21 -1.92 7.40 -15.21
CA TYR A 21 -2.09 7.66 -13.78
C TYR A 21 -1.21 6.75 -12.93
N SER A 22 -1.10 5.47 -13.28
CA SER A 22 -0.24 4.50 -12.59
C SER A 22 1.25 4.88 -12.68
N TYR A 23 1.71 5.33 -13.85
CA TYR A 23 3.08 5.83 -14.02
C TYR A 23 3.32 7.16 -13.29
N ARG A 24 2.36 8.07 -13.31
CA ARG A 24 2.43 9.33 -12.56
C ARG A 24 2.51 9.08 -11.05
N LEU A 25 1.73 8.13 -10.53
CA LEU A 25 1.85 7.68 -9.15
C LEU A 25 3.25 7.10 -8.90
N LYS A 26 3.74 6.17 -9.73
CA LYS A 26 5.08 5.58 -9.56
C LYS A 26 6.19 6.63 -9.46
N ASN A 27 6.08 7.69 -10.25
CA ASN A 27 7.08 8.75 -10.34
C ASN A 27 6.82 9.94 -9.39
N GLY A 28 5.75 9.88 -8.60
CA GLY A 28 5.34 10.94 -7.69
C GLY A 28 6.10 10.93 -6.36
N CYS A 29 5.72 11.86 -5.48
CA CYS A 29 6.20 11.88 -4.10
C CYS A 29 5.78 10.58 -3.38
N LYS A 30 6.76 9.85 -2.83
CA LYS A 30 6.52 8.55 -2.18
C LYS A 30 5.48 8.63 -1.05
N LYS A 31 5.46 9.75 -0.31
CA LYS A 31 4.48 9.97 0.77
C LYS A 31 3.06 10.01 0.22
N ASP A 32 2.82 10.84 -0.79
CA ASP A 32 1.51 11.01 -1.40
C ASP A 32 1.00 9.71 -2.02
N VAL A 33 1.92 8.91 -2.58
CA VAL A 33 1.65 7.59 -3.16
C VAL A 33 1.20 6.60 -2.09
N ILE A 34 1.91 6.54 -0.95
CA ILE A 34 1.53 5.69 0.18
C ILE A 34 0.18 6.13 0.77
N ASP A 35 -0.02 7.43 0.96
CA ASP A 35 -1.27 7.99 1.49
C ASP A 35 -2.44 7.69 0.54
N TRP A 36 -2.19 7.70 -0.79
CA TRP A 36 -3.17 7.28 -1.79
C TRP A 36 -3.48 5.77 -1.69
N TYR A 37 -2.49 4.89 -1.60
CA TYR A 37 -2.71 3.45 -1.42
C TYR A 37 -3.52 3.13 -0.16
N MET A 38 -3.25 3.85 0.94
CA MET A 38 -4.04 3.78 2.16
C MET A 38 -5.48 4.26 1.93
N LYS A 39 -5.67 5.41 1.30
CA LYS A 39 -7.00 5.98 1.03
C LYS A 39 -7.88 5.02 0.21
N MET A 40 -7.29 4.35 -0.76
CA MET A 40 -7.94 3.34 -1.61
C MET A 40 -8.10 1.97 -0.92
N ASN A 41 -7.68 1.83 0.34
CA ASN A 41 -7.66 0.57 1.10
C ASN A 41 -6.88 -0.57 0.41
N LEU A 42 -5.87 -0.23 -0.39
CA LEU A 42 -4.98 -1.20 -1.02
C LEU A 42 -3.96 -1.75 0.00
N ILE A 43 -3.64 -0.97 1.03
CA ILE A 43 -2.78 -1.35 2.15
C ILE A 43 -3.37 -0.86 3.48
N ALA A 44 -2.86 -1.37 4.59
CA ALA A 44 -3.30 -0.98 5.92
C ALA A 44 -2.95 0.49 6.23
N LYS A 45 -3.89 1.19 6.89
CA LYS A 45 -3.74 2.60 7.32
C LYS A 45 -3.01 2.75 8.65
N GLU A 46 -3.01 1.72 9.47
CA GLU A 46 -2.34 1.68 10.75
C GLU A 46 -1.93 0.25 11.11
N TYR A 47 -0.94 0.14 11.98
CA TYR A 47 -0.54 -1.12 12.59
C TYR A 47 -0.35 -0.97 14.08
N VAL A 48 -0.67 -2.04 14.80
CA VAL A 48 -0.37 -2.19 16.22
C VAL A 48 0.83 -3.13 16.38
N CYS A 49 1.76 -2.76 17.26
CA CYS A 49 2.92 -3.56 17.59
C CYS A 49 2.46 -4.84 18.30
N PRO A 50 2.83 -6.05 17.82
CA PRO A 50 2.42 -7.29 18.44
C PRO A 50 3.09 -7.56 19.80
N ILE A 51 4.15 -6.82 20.13
CA ILE A 51 4.89 -6.99 21.40
C ILE A 51 4.33 -6.09 22.50
N CYS A 52 4.07 -4.82 22.20
CA CYS A 52 3.67 -3.84 23.22
C CYS A 52 2.26 -3.26 23.04
N GLY A 53 1.53 -3.61 21.98
CA GLY A 53 0.17 -3.10 21.76
C GLY A 53 0.08 -1.63 21.32
N GLU A 54 1.21 -0.94 21.18
CA GLU A 54 1.24 0.46 20.76
C GLU A 54 1.10 0.62 19.24
N LYS A 55 0.54 1.75 18.79
CA LYS A 55 0.51 2.10 17.36
C LYS A 55 1.95 2.23 16.82
N MET A 56 2.18 1.63 15.66
CA MET A 56 3.45 1.72 14.95
C MET A 56 3.54 3.06 14.20
N VAL A 57 4.75 3.60 14.09
CA VAL A 57 5.03 4.79 13.26
C VAL A 57 5.45 4.38 11.85
N LEU A 58 5.26 5.28 10.88
CA LEU A 58 5.59 5.03 9.47
C LEU A 58 6.67 5.99 8.95
N PRO A 59 7.93 5.83 9.37
CA PRO A 59 9.03 6.64 8.85
C PRO A 59 9.38 6.26 7.40
N GLU A 60 9.95 7.22 6.67
CA GLU A 60 10.63 6.96 5.40
C GLU A 60 11.84 6.03 5.62
N ARG A 61 12.06 5.14 4.66
CA ARG A 61 13.11 4.11 4.68
C ARG A 61 13.57 3.78 3.27
N ASP A 62 14.78 3.25 3.19
CA ASP A 62 15.28 2.65 1.96
C ASP A 62 14.46 1.40 1.61
N GLY A 63 14.06 1.29 0.35
CA GLY A 63 13.23 0.22 -0.16
C GLY A 63 12.37 0.66 -1.34
N SER A 64 11.77 -0.31 -2.02
CA SER A 64 10.94 -0.12 -3.21
C SER A 64 9.76 0.83 -2.98
N ASP A 65 9.04 0.68 -1.88
CA ASP A 65 7.90 1.54 -1.53
C ASP A 65 8.28 2.72 -0.62
N GLY A 66 9.56 2.84 -0.22
CA GLY A 66 10.07 3.98 0.55
C GLY A 66 9.63 4.12 2.00
N TYR A 67 8.74 3.25 2.51
CA TYR A 67 8.20 3.36 3.86
C TYR A 67 8.09 2.00 4.54
N SER A 68 8.15 1.97 5.87
CA SER A 68 7.94 0.76 6.67
C SER A 68 7.39 1.09 8.04
N TRP A 69 6.44 0.29 8.52
CA TRP A 69 5.92 0.40 9.88
C TRP A 69 6.99 -0.04 10.87
N VAL A 70 7.23 0.79 11.88
CA VAL A 70 8.26 0.56 12.90
C VAL A 70 7.68 0.78 14.30
N CYS A 71 8.00 -0.13 15.20
CA CYS A 71 7.91 0.10 16.63
C CYS A 71 9.31 -0.09 17.22
N ARG A 72 9.83 0.93 17.90
CA ARG A 72 11.13 0.88 18.58
C ARG A 72 10.96 1.39 20.00
N LYS A 73 11.32 0.55 20.97
CA LYS A 73 11.36 0.89 22.39
C LYS A 73 12.74 0.55 22.94
N TYR A 74 13.24 1.38 23.87
CA TYR A 74 14.51 1.21 24.57
C TYR A 74 14.24 0.96 26.06
N GLY A 75 15.21 0.39 26.79
CA GLY A 75 15.10 0.11 28.22
C GLY A 75 14.41 -1.22 28.54
N LEU A 76 13.65 -1.28 29.64
CA LEU A 76 12.89 -2.47 30.02
C LEU A 76 11.83 -2.77 28.94
N ASN A 77 11.74 -4.02 28.48
CA ASN A 77 10.95 -4.44 27.32
C ASN A 77 11.40 -3.81 25.98
N ALA A 78 12.70 -3.56 25.83
CA ALA A 78 13.28 -3.11 24.56
C ALA A 78 12.94 -4.07 23.42
N HIS A 79 12.50 -3.50 22.30
CA HIS A 79 12.24 -4.26 21.08
C HIS A 79 12.32 -3.36 19.85
N TYR A 80 12.53 -4.01 18.72
CA TYR A 80 12.50 -3.40 17.41
C TYR A 80 11.68 -4.28 16.47
N VAL A 81 10.46 -3.83 16.15
CA VAL A 81 9.56 -4.52 15.22
C VAL A 81 9.43 -3.70 13.97
N ARG A 82 9.56 -4.37 12.82
CA ARG A 82 9.39 -3.78 11.49
C ARG A 82 8.38 -4.57 10.69
N LYS A 83 7.52 -3.87 9.94
CA LYS A 83 6.66 -4.45 8.89
C LYS A 83 6.74 -3.60 7.63
N THR A 84 6.71 -4.23 6.46
CA THR A 84 6.56 -3.50 5.19
C THR A 84 5.17 -2.86 5.14
N VAL A 85 5.01 -1.81 4.35
CA VAL A 85 3.67 -1.24 4.07
C VAL A 85 2.73 -2.23 3.39
N ARG A 86 3.30 -3.23 2.71
CA ARG A 86 2.60 -4.30 1.98
C ARG A 86 2.09 -5.43 2.86
N LYS A 87 2.53 -5.54 4.13
CA LYS A 87 2.17 -6.67 5.00
C LYS A 87 0.65 -6.82 5.04
N GLY A 88 0.16 -8.06 4.97
CA GLY A 88 -1.28 -8.36 5.10
C GLY A 88 -2.16 -7.86 3.96
N SER A 89 -1.58 -7.44 2.84
CA SER A 89 -2.29 -7.08 1.61
C SER A 89 -1.97 -8.06 0.48
N TRP A 90 -2.62 -7.91 -0.67
CA TRP A 90 -2.29 -8.67 -1.88
C TRP A 90 -0.84 -8.46 -2.37
N PHE A 91 -0.19 -7.36 -1.96
CA PHE A 91 1.18 -7.04 -2.33
C PHE A 91 2.23 -7.65 -1.39
N ASP A 92 1.81 -8.38 -0.35
CA ASP A 92 2.73 -8.94 0.65
C ASP A 92 3.75 -9.88 0.01
N GLU A 93 4.97 -9.90 0.57
CA GLU A 93 6.09 -10.75 0.14
C GLU A 93 6.58 -10.59 -1.32
N SER A 94 5.93 -9.73 -2.12
CA SER A 94 6.40 -9.42 -3.47
C SER A 94 7.74 -8.69 -3.44
N LYS A 95 8.58 -9.00 -4.44
CA LYS A 95 9.84 -8.29 -4.72
C LYS A 95 9.62 -6.99 -5.49
N LEU A 96 8.43 -6.79 -6.03
CA LEU A 96 8.05 -5.58 -6.75
C LEU A 96 7.48 -4.52 -5.78
N SER A 97 7.58 -3.26 -6.16
CA SER A 97 6.81 -2.18 -5.53
C SER A 97 5.31 -2.35 -5.78
N ILE A 98 4.49 -1.72 -4.93
CA ILE A 98 3.04 -1.67 -5.14
C ILE A 98 2.72 -1.09 -6.53
N SER A 99 3.39 -0.01 -6.92
CA SER A 99 3.19 0.63 -8.23
C SER A 99 3.50 -0.29 -9.40
N GLU A 100 4.58 -1.07 -9.32
CA GLU A 100 4.94 -2.04 -10.37
C GLU A 100 3.91 -3.15 -10.49
N ILE A 101 3.40 -3.66 -9.37
CA ILE A 101 2.36 -4.70 -9.38
C ILE A 101 1.08 -4.14 -10.01
N LEU A 102 0.68 -2.92 -9.68
CA LEU A 102 -0.49 -2.26 -10.27
C LEU A 102 -0.33 -2.06 -11.79
N ILE A 103 0.83 -1.58 -12.24
CA ILE A 103 1.13 -1.40 -13.67
C ILE A 103 1.08 -2.75 -14.42
N LEU A 104 1.77 -3.78 -13.89
CA LEU A 104 1.77 -5.11 -14.52
C LEU A 104 0.37 -5.70 -14.61
N THR A 105 -0.45 -5.49 -13.58
CA THR A 105 -1.83 -5.99 -13.53
C THR A 105 -2.70 -5.27 -14.54
N TYR A 106 -2.58 -3.95 -14.65
CA TYR A 106 -3.26 -3.18 -15.68
C TYR A 106 -2.89 -3.68 -17.09
N LEU A 107 -1.59 -3.82 -17.36
CA LEU A 107 -1.09 -4.30 -18.64
C LEU A 107 -1.54 -5.73 -18.93
N TRP A 108 -1.56 -6.62 -17.95
CA TRP A 108 -2.03 -8.00 -18.09
C TRP A 108 -3.50 -8.05 -18.51
N VAL A 109 -4.36 -7.27 -17.83
CA VAL A 109 -5.79 -7.21 -18.14
C VAL A 109 -6.04 -6.54 -19.48
N LYS A 110 -5.32 -5.47 -19.85
CA LYS A 110 -5.57 -4.77 -21.11
C LYS A 110 -4.97 -5.45 -22.34
N LYS A 111 -3.77 -6.03 -22.22
CA LYS A 111 -3.13 -6.79 -23.31
C LYS A 111 -3.92 -8.03 -23.72
N THR A 112 -4.76 -8.56 -22.83
CA THR A 112 -5.64 -9.71 -23.14
C THR A 112 -6.99 -9.31 -23.74
N ASN A 113 -7.25 -8.01 -23.90
CA ASN A 113 -8.48 -7.46 -24.46
C ASN A 113 -8.28 -6.77 -25.82
N GLU A 114 -7.08 -6.88 -26.41
CA GLU A 114 -6.77 -6.56 -27.82
C GLU A 114 -6.60 -7.86 -28.61
#